data_AF-A0A3P1SP16-F1
#
_entry.id   AF-A0A3P1SP16-F1
#
_cell.length_a   1.000
_cell.length_b   1.000
_cell.length_c   1.000
_cell.angle_alpha   90.00
_cell.angle_beta   90.00
_cell.angle_gamma   90.00
#
_symmetry.space_group_name_H-M   'P 1'
#
loop_
_entity.id
_entity.type
_entity.pdbx_description
1 polymer ?
#
loop_
_entity_poly.entity_id
_entity_poly.type
_entity_poly.pdbx_seq_one_letter_code
_entity_poly.pdbx_strand_id
1 'polypeptide(L)'
;MALASMATTYWLWSQPAALGSDDAFYFSNGIEHFSVLEFSPHFPGYPAFISLARLASLFLDDATQALISTTRLAALLIPWLSYALLRASGCQQSYAAVGFLLCAGQPLLLGLGLQGLSDSAGLIWLLALLLTLQRNHLYLAGLMLGLLLATRPSYAPLIVAPLCWILYLEPRRLLQLLPGGLIIGLLSLGFVLYHDSSAYFYEGWRFIQGHFQLWGNSSLGTVQSGSWSESLTDYFGSCLALVVLAIPVLWLIWRQRTPETILLLVTFIFSLVWTLGAQNPLNLRHMAPSLILLICLLCIALSRLHIRKLSIILSIFLFTGGLIQTLSLMEWQPKQPPLQQARIWLEQQSTGQLATNYGVDLLRHQLPTFAVADTYYPGASKRVLQSGGWRLSATQLNDDSLVMKQQFSARFPGEQSLWIYQYKIDIY
;
A
#
# COMPACT_ATOMS: atom_id res chain seq x y z
N MET A 1 0.67 -17.76 -16.81
CA MET A 1 1.21 -16.39 -16.65
C MET A 1 0.43 -15.40 -17.51
N ALA A 2 0.49 -15.49 -18.85
CA ALA A 2 -0.27 -14.58 -19.73
C ALA A 2 -1.77 -14.48 -19.41
N LEU A 3 -2.48 -15.61 -19.29
CA LEU A 3 -3.91 -15.62 -18.89
C LEU A 3 -4.17 -14.96 -17.53
N ALA A 4 -3.28 -15.18 -16.56
CA ALA A 4 -3.39 -14.54 -15.26
C ALA A 4 -3.18 -13.03 -15.38
N SER A 5 -2.16 -12.58 -16.13
CA SER A 5 -1.97 -11.14 -16.42
C SER A 5 -3.19 -10.53 -17.09
N MET A 6 -3.79 -11.21 -18.07
CA MET A 6 -5.01 -10.75 -18.75
C MET A 6 -6.18 -10.65 -17.78
N ALA A 7 -6.39 -11.66 -16.93
CA ALA A 7 -7.45 -11.66 -15.93
C ALA A 7 -7.26 -10.54 -14.89
N THR A 8 -6.04 -10.37 -14.37
CA THR A 8 -5.67 -9.30 -13.43
C THR A 8 -5.85 -7.92 -14.07
N THR A 9 -5.44 -7.75 -15.33
CA THR A 9 -5.63 -6.51 -16.09
C THR A 9 -7.10 -6.23 -16.29
N TYR A 10 -7.88 -7.23 -16.74
CA TYR A 10 -9.31 -7.08 -16.92
C TYR A 10 -10.00 -6.66 -15.62
N TRP A 11 -9.69 -7.32 -14.50
CA TRP A 11 -10.26 -6.96 -13.20
C TRP A 11 -9.85 -5.55 -12.75
N LEU A 12 -8.58 -5.15 -12.88
CA LEU A 12 -8.14 -3.82 -12.48
C LEU A 12 -8.82 -2.70 -13.28
N TRP A 13 -9.00 -2.90 -14.60
CA TRP A 13 -9.60 -1.91 -15.50
C TRP A 13 -11.12 -1.96 -15.53
N SER A 14 -11.76 -3.05 -15.10
CA SER A 14 -13.22 -3.08 -14.92
C SER A 14 -13.68 -2.28 -13.71
N GLN A 15 -12.79 -2.06 -12.73
CA GLN A 15 -13.10 -1.26 -11.54
C GLN A 15 -13.11 0.24 -11.87
N PRO A 16 -13.97 1.06 -11.23
CA PRO A 16 -13.98 2.50 -11.42
C PRO A 16 -12.65 3.13 -10.98
N ALA A 17 -12.14 4.07 -11.78
CA ALA A 17 -11.05 4.95 -11.37
C ALA A 17 -11.62 6.08 -10.52
N ALA A 18 -11.58 5.91 -9.19
CA ALA A 18 -12.11 6.88 -8.26
C ALA A 18 -11.29 6.94 -6.97
N LEU A 19 -11.21 8.12 -6.36
CA LEU A 19 -10.45 8.36 -5.15
C LEU A 19 -11.19 7.82 -3.92
N GLY A 20 -10.48 7.03 -3.11
CA GLY A 20 -11.03 6.36 -1.93
C GLY A 20 -10.55 6.90 -0.58
N SER A 21 -9.70 7.93 -0.58
CA SER A 21 -9.12 8.52 0.63
C SER A 21 -8.60 9.94 0.38
N ASP A 22 -8.39 10.70 1.47
CA ASP A 22 -7.74 12.02 1.41
C ASP A 22 -6.30 11.91 0.89
N ASP A 23 -5.54 10.88 1.27
CA ASP A 23 -4.20 10.64 0.72
C ASP A 23 -4.19 10.59 -0.82
N ALA A 24 -5.14 9.87 -1.41
CA ALA A 24 -5.28 9.74 -2.86
C ALA A 24 -5.77 11.06 -3.50
N PHE A 25 -6.63 11.81 -2.80
CA PHE A 25 -7.04 13.14 -3.21
C PHE A 25 -5.86 14.12 -3.28
N TYR A 26 -5.02 14.15 -2.25
CA TYR A 26 -3.80 14.95 -2.22
C TYR A 26 -2.81 14.57 -3.32
N PHE A 27 -2.65 13.27 -3.61
CA PHE A 27 -1.86 12.82 -4.77
C PHE A 27 -2.44 13.29 -6.10
N SER A 28 -3.77 13.23 -6.26
CA SER A 28 -4.43 13.71 -7.47
C SER A 28 -4.20 15.21 -7.66
N ASN A 29 -4.37 16.01 -6.61
CA ASN A 29 -4.08 17.46 -6.67
C ASN A 29 -2.61 17.69 -7.03
N GLY A 30 -1.68 16.91 -6.47
CA GLY A 30 -0.24 17.04 -6.76
C GLY A 30 0.14 16.83 -8.22
N ILE A 31 -0.66 16.07 -8.97
CA ILE A 31 -0.48 15.90 -10.42
C ILE A 31 -0.78 17.22 -11.14
N GLU A 32 -1.87 17.90 -10.78
CA GLU A 32 -2.29 19.17 -11.39
C GLU A 32 -1.44 20.35 -10.91
N HIS A 33 -1.27 20.47 -9.60
CA HIS A 33 -0.51 21.52 -8.93
C HIS A 33 0.34 20.92 -7.81
N PHE A 34 1.66 20.99 -7.93
CA PHE A 34 2.52 20.47 -6.86
C PHE A 34 2.85 21.58 -5.86
N SER A 35 2.44 21.37 -4.60
CA SER A 35 2.80 22.16 -3.43
C SER A 35 2.55 21.34 -2.18
N VAL A 36 3.60 21.02 -1.44
CA VAL A 36 3.50 20.28 -0.17
C VAL A 36 2.87 21.15 0.91
N LEU A 37 3.01 22.47 0.80
CA LEU A 37 2.41 23.45 1.71
C LEU A 37 0.88 23.46 1.61
N GLU A 38 0.36 23.14 0.42
CA GLU A 38 -1.08 23.11 0.11
C GLU A 38 -1.66 21.69 0.15
N PHE A 39 -0.93 20.71 0.70
CA PHE A 39 -1.33 19.30 0.70
C PHE A 39 -1.56 18.74 -0.72
N SER A 40 -0.69 19.11 -1.65
CA SER A 40 -0.79 18.76 -3.06
C SER A 40 0.53 18.22 -3.61
N PRO A 41 1.00 17.03 -3.20
CA PRO A 41 0.44 16.16 -2.17
C PRO A 41 0.97 16.49 -0.77
N HIS A 42 0.54 15.74 0.25
CA HIS A 42 1.09 15.85 1.60
C HIS A 42 2.61 15.54 1.64
N PHE A 43 3.28 16.03 2.68
CA PHE A 43 4.71 15.78 2.91
C PHE A 43 5.00 14.28 2.97
N PRO A 44 6.08 13.77 2.34
CA PRO A 44 7.23 14.47 1.74
C PRO A 44 7.10 14.78 0.24
N GLY A 45 5.89 14.87 -0.32
CA GLY A 45 5.71 15.24 -1.72
C GLY A 45 5.81 14.07 -2.71
N TYR A 46 6.55 13.01 -2.39
CA TYR A 46 6.67 11.82 -3.25
C TYR A 46 7.05 12.15 -4.71
N PRO A 47 8.14 12.92 -4.94
CA PRO A 47 8.43 13.58 -6.21
C PRO A 47 8.51 12.61 -7.40
N ALA A 48 9.07 11.41 -7.23
CA ALA A 48 9.10 10.43 -8.31
C ALA A 48 7.72 9.82 -8.58
N PHE A 49 6.90 9.60 -7.54
CA PHE A 49 5.53 9.09 -7.74
C PHE A 49 4.66 10.10 -8.48
N ILE A 50 4.69 11.37 -8.07
CA ILE A 50 3.97 12.45 -8.74
C ILE A 50 4.47 12.62 -10.18
N SER A 51 5.79 12.60 -10.39
CA SER A 51 6.35 12.70 -11.74
C SER A 51 5.89 11.57 -12.66
N LEU A 52 5.83 10.33 -12.16
CA LEU A 52 5.30 9.18 -12.92
C LEU A 52 3.83 9.38 -13.28
N ALA A 53 3.01 9.86 -12.35
CA ALA A 53 1.60 10.12 -12.61
C ALA A 53 1.37 11.31 -13.55
N ARG A 54 2.22 12.35 -13.50
CA ARG A 54 2.23 13.46 -14.48
C ARG A 54 2.61 13.00 -15.89
N LEU A 55 3.50 12.01 -16.01
CA LEU A 55 3.77 11.41 -17.32
C LEU A 55 2.56 10.66 -17.86
N ALA A 56 1.80 9.97 -16.98
CA ALA A 56 0.55 9.33 -17.37
C ALA A 56 -0.54 10.33 -17.76
N SER A 57 -0.60 11.50 -17.11
CA SER A 57 -1.57 12.57 -17.45
C SER A 57 -1.32 13.23 -18.80
N LEU A 58 -0.17 12.98 -19.45
CA LEU A 58 0.04 13.39 -20.85
C LEU A 58 -0.88 12.61 -21.83
N PHE A 59 -1.42 11.47 -21.40
CA PHE A 59 -2.25 10.59 -22.22
C PHE A 59 -3.67 10.42 -21.68
N LEU A 60 -3.99 11.04 -20.54
CA LEU A 60 -5.24 10.85 -19.81
C LEU A 60 -5.79 12.22 -19.41
N ASP A 61 -7.09 12.42 -19.59
CA ASP A 61 -7.71 13.75 -19.47
C ASP A 61 -7.87 14.24 -18.02
N ASP A 62 -7.75 13.36 -17.03
CA ASP A 62 -8.06 13.64 -15.63
C ASP A 62 -6.97 13.10 -14.69
N ALA A 63 -6.64 13.88 -13.66
CA ALA A 63 -5.60 13.55 -12.68
C ALA A 63 -5.93 12.29 -11.88
N THR A 64 -7.21 12.04 -11.56
CA THR A 64 -7.62 10.80 -10.88
C THR A 64 -7.37 9.58 -11.78
N GLN A 65 -7.72 9.67 -13.07
CA GLN A 65 -7.42 8.60 -14.02
C GLN A 65 -5.92 8.36 -14.18
N ALA A 66 -5.11 9.41 -14.26
CA ALA A 66 -3.66 9.32 -14.34
C ALA A 66 -3.05 8.65 -13.11
N LEU A 67 -3.48 9.05 -11.92
CA LEU A 67 -3.05 8.48 -10.65
C LEU A 67 -3.39 7.00 -10.55
N ILE A 68 -4.67 6.65 -10.75
CA ILE A 68 -5.14 5.27 -10.63
C ILE A 68 -4.52 4.38 -11.71
N SER A 69 -4.37 4.86 -12.94
CA SER A 69 -3.70 4.09 -14.00
C SER A 69 -2.24 3.82 -13.68
N THR A 70 -1.55 4.80 -13.07
CA THR A 70 -0.16 4.62 -12.60
C THR A 70 -0.07 3.52 -11.54
N THR A 71 -0.97 3.50 -10.56
CA THR A 71 -0.96 2.47 -9.51
C THR A 71 -1.37 1.10 -10.03
N ARG A 72 -2.30 1.02 -10.99
CA ARG A 72 -2.70 -0.21 -11.69
C ARG A 72 -1.54 -0.83 -12.46
N LEU A 73 -0.86 -0.01 -13.27
CA LEU A 73 0.30 -0.46 -14.05
C LEU A 73 1.43 -0.95 -13.13
N ALA A 74 1.70 -0.23 -12.04
CA ALA A 74 2.66 -0.68 -11.04
C ALA A 74 2.24 -2.03 -10.43
N ALA A 75 0.97 -2.20 -10.04
CA ALA A 75 0.46 -3.46 -9.50
C ALA A 75 0.58 -4.62 -10.50
N LEU A 76 0.36 -4.39 -11.80
CA LEU A 76 0.54 -5.40 -12.85
C LEU A 76 2.00 -5.83 -13.05
N LEU A 77 2.97 -4.96 -12.75
CA LEU A 77 4.39 -5.27 -12.87
C LEU A 77 4.92 -6.10 -11.69
N ILE A 78 4.26 -6.05 -10.54
CA ILE A 78 4.68 -6.76 -9.33
C ILE A 78 4.90 -8.28 -9.60
N PRO A 79 3.95 -9.04 -10.18
CA PRO A 79 4.15 -10.47 -10.44
C PRO A 79 5.33 -10.77 -11.38
N TRP A 80 5.56 -9.92 -12.38
CA TRP A 80 6.66 -10.08 -13.33
C TRP A 80 8.02 -9.85 -12.68
N LEU A 81 8.13 -8.82 -11.84
CA LEU A 81 9.36 -8.57 -11.08
C LEU A 81 9.62 -9.67 -10.05
N SER A 82 8.59 -10.19 -9.39
CA SER A 82 8.71 -11.37 -8.52
C SER A 82 9.22 -12.59 -9.29
N TYR A 83 8.69 -12.85 -10.49
CA TYR A 83 9.17 -13.92 -11.35
C TYR A 83 10.66 -13.75 -11.69
N ALA A 84 11.05 -12.55 -12.13
CA ALA A 84 12.43 -12.23 -12.48
C ALA A 84 13.38 -12.39 -11.28
N LEU A 85 12.96 -11.93 -10.09
CA LEU A 85 13.68 -12.06 -8.83
C LEU A 85 13.87 -13.53 -8.43
N LEU A 86 12.80 -14.34 -8.53
CA LEU A 86 12.86 -15.78 -8.28
C LEU A 86 13.84 -16.48 -9.23
N ARG A 87 13.79 -16.15 -10.53
CA ARG A 87 14.74 -16.69 -11.52
C ARG A 87 16.17 -16.27 -11.23
N ALA A 88 16.40 -15.04 -10.79
CA ALA A 88 17.73 -14.55 -10.40
C ALA A 88 18.26 -15.25 -9.13
N SER A 89 17.37 -15.67 -8.23
CA SER A 89 17.71 -16.45 -7.02
C SER A 89 17.93 -17.96 -7.27
N GLY A 90 18.02 -18.38 -8.54
CA GLY A 90 18.24 -19.77 -8.94
C GLY A 90 17.00 -20.67 -8.86
N CYS A 91 15.79 -20.10 -8.70
CA CYS A 91 14.56 -20.86 -8.66
C CYS A 91 14.22 -21.45 -10.03
N GLN A 92 13.78 -22.72 -10.07
CA GLN A 92 13.35 -23.34 -11.33
C GLN A 92 12.11 -22.62 -11.90
N GLN A 93 11.96 -22.68 -13.23
CA GLN A 93 10.89 -21.96 -13.94
C GLN A 93 9.49 -22.28 -13.44
N SER A 94 9.20 -23.54 -13.07
CA SER A 94 7.89 -23.96 -12.55
C SER A 94 7.55 -23.25 -11.22
N TYR A 95 8.47 -23.24 -10.26
CA TYR A 95 8.27 -22.58 -8.96
C TYR A 95 8.27 -21.05 -9.08
N ALA A 96 9.08 -20.49 -9.98
CA ALA A 96 9.00 -19.07 -10.31
C ALA A 96 7.62 -18.71 -10.90
N ALA A 97 7.06 -19.57 -11.75
CA ALA A 97 5.70 -19.39 -12.27
C ALA A 97 4.63 -19.52 -11.19
N VAL A 98 4.80 -20.41 -10.19
CA VAL A 98 3.92 -20.46 -9.01
C VAL A 98 4.01 -19.14 -8.25
N GLY A 99 5.21 -18.61 -7.99
CA GLY A 99 5.39 -17.31 -7.33
C GLY A 99 4.74 -16.15 -8.08
N PHE A 100 4.86 -16.14 -9.42
CA PHE A 100 4.13 -15.21 -10.28
C PHE A 100 2.61 -15.31 -10.05
N LEU A 101 2.05 -16.51 -10.10
CA LEU A 101 0.61 -16.72 -9.97
C LEU A 101 0.11 -16.34 -8.58
N LEU A 102 0.87 -16.67 -7.53
CA LEU A 102 0.59 -16.26 -6.16
C LEU A 102 0.58 -14.74 -6.02
N CYS A 103 1.55 -14.03 -6.62
CA CYS A 103 1.59 -12.56 -6.59
C CYS A 103 0.43 -11.95 -7.41
N ALA A 104 0.12 -12.49 -8.59
CA ALA A 104 -0.91 -11.98 -9.49
C ALA A 104 -2.33 -12.16 -8.94
N GLY A 105 -2.54 -13.24 -8.18
CA GLY A 105 -3.80 -13.50 -7.48
C GLY A 105 -3.87 -12.87 -6.09
N GLN A 106 -2.77 -12.37 -5.52
CA GLN A 106 -2.76 -11.94 -4.12
C GLN A 106 -3.71 -10.74 -3.89
N PRO A 107 -4.76 -10.85 -3.06
CA PRO A 107 -5.79 -9.81 -2.90
C PRO A 107 -5.28 -8.44 -2.49
N LEU A 108 -4.36 -8.40 -1.52
CA LEU A 108 -3.75 -7.18 -1.04
C LEU A 108 -2.88 -6.53 -2.13
N LEU A 109 -2.02 -7.29 -2.81
CA LEU A 109 -1.13 -6.76 -3.86
C LEU A 109 -1.93 -6.25 -5.06
N LEU A 110 -2.98 -6.98 -5.44
CA LEU A 110 -3.90 -6.59 -6.49
C LEU A 110 -4.68 -5.32 -6.12
N GLY A 111 -5.17 -5.26 -4.88
CA GLY A 111 -5.88 -4.11 -4.33
C GLY A 111 -5.06 -2.82 -4.28
N LEU A 112 -3.73 -2.89 -4.14
CA LEU A 112 -2.87 -1.70 -4.22
C LEU A 112 -3.04 -0.94 -5.55
N GLY A 113 -3.42 -1.64 -6.62
CA GLY A 113 -3.68 -1.04 -7.92
C GLY A 113 -4.85 -0.04 -7.93
N LEU A 114 -5.79 -0.14 -6.98
CA LEU A 114 -7.01 0.67 -6.95
C LEU A 114 -7.00 1.81 -5.92
N GLN A 115 -5.93 1.95 -5.14
CA GLN A 115 -5.88 2.91 -4.02
C GLN A 115 -5.48 4.32 -4.45
N GLY A 116 -4.76 4.48 -5.57
CA GLY A 116 -4.19 5.78 -5.94
C GLY A 116 -3.06 6.24 -5.01
N LEU A 117 -2.33 5.29 -4.43
CA LEU A 117 -1.24 5.54 -3.48
C LEU A 117 0.10 5.01 -3.99
N SER A 118 1.17 5.51 -3.39
CA SER A 118 2.56 5.19 -3.76
C SER A 118 3.00 3.76 -3.43
N ASP A 119 2.17 2.93 -2.76
CA ASP A 119 2.56 1.59 -2.31
C ASP A 119 2.96 0.64 -3.45
N SER A 120 2.13 0.48 -4.49
CA SER A 120 2.46 -0.42 -5.61
C SER A 120 3.68 0.07 -6.40
N ALA A 121 3.79 1.39 -6.61
CA ALA A 121 4.95 2.00 -7.26
C ALA A 121 6.24 1.83 -6.42
N GLY A 122 6.16 1.98 -5.10
CA GLY A 122 7.28 1.72 -4.20
C GLY A 122 7.71 0.25 -4.24
N LEU A 123 6.76 -0.68 -4.28
CA LEU A 123 7.05 -2.11 -4.37
C LEU A 123 7.78 -2.50 -5.65
N ILE A 124 7.41 -1.95 -6.82
CA ILE A 124 8.13 -2.28 -8.06
C ILE A 124 9.59 -1.82 -7.99
N TRP A 125 9.87 -0.65 -7.39
CA TRP A 125 11.24 -0.17 -7.22
C TRP A 125 12.02 -0.98 -6.19
N LEU A 126 11.38 -1.44 -5.12
CA LEU A 126 11.98 -2.37 -4.15
C LEU A 126 12.37 -3.70 -4.83
N LEU A 127 11.47 -4.31 -5.61
CA LEU A 127 11.76 -5.55 -6.31
C LEU A 127 12.85 -5.36 -7.38
N ALA A 128 12.82 -4.24 -8.12
CA ALA A 128 13.83 -3.91 -9.11
C ALA A 128 15.20 -3.66 -8.45
N LEU A 129 15.25 -3.00 -7.30
CA LEU A 129 16.46 -2.85 -6.49
C LEU A 129 17.02 -4.23 -6.09
N LEU A 130 16.20 -5.10 -5.51
CA LEU A 130 16.65 -6.44 -5.10
C LEU A 130 17.13 -7.28 -6.30
N LEU A 131 16.42 -7.21 -7.43
CA LEU A 131 16.79 -7.91 -8.66
C LEU A 131 18.13 -7.43 -9.22
N THR A 132 18.32 -6.11 -9.31
CA THR A 132 19.56 -5.52 -9.83
C THR A 132 20.76 -5.77 -8.92
N LEU A 133 20.55 -5.82 -7.60
CA LEU A 133 21.57 -6.24 -6.63
C LEU A 133 21.96 -7.70 -6.82
N GLN A 134 20.99 -8.62 -6.95
CA GLN A 134 21.27 -10.04 -7.21
C GLN A 134 22.00 -10.26 -8.54
N ARG A 135 21.73 -9.42 -9.54
CA ARG A 135 22.40 -9.45 -10.86
C ARG A 135 23.73 -8.70 -10.90
N ASN A 136 24.16 -8.11 -9.78
CA ASN A 136 25.39 -7.31 -9.70
C ASN A 136 25.41 -6.08 -10.64
N HIS A 137 24.26 -5.46 -10.91
CA HIS A 137 24.15 -4.21 -11.67
C HIS A 137 24.07 -3.01 -10.73
N LEU A 138 25.17 -2.71 -10.02
CA LEU A 138 25.14 -1.79 -8.88
C LEU A 138 24.81 -0.33 -9.23
N TYR A 139 25.28 0.19 -10.37
CA TYR A 139 24.89 1.53 -10.81
C TYR A 139 23.38 1.65 -11.04
N LEU A 140 22.78 0.62 -11.65
CA LEU A 140 21.34 0.55 -11.84
C LEU A 140 20.60 0.35 -10.51
N ALA A 141 21.16 -0.44 -9.60
CA ALA A 141 20.63 -0.59 -8.24
C ALA A 141 20.62 0.77 -7.51
N GLY A 142 21.63 1.61 -7.70
CA GLY A 142 21.66 2.99 -7.21
C GLY A 142 20.49 3.83 -7.73
N LEU A 143 20.20 3.74 -9.03
CA LEU A 143 19.04 4.40 -9.65
C LEU A 143 17.72 3.88 -9.06
N MET A 144 17.56 2.56 -8.95
CA MET A 144 16.37 1.93 -8.37
C MET A 144 16.18 2.34 -6.90
N LEU A 145 17.27 2.46 -6.14
CA LEU A 145 17.27 2.94 -4.76
C LEU A 145 16.79 4.40 -4.67
N GLY A 146 17.32 5.26 -5.54
CA GLY A 146 16.87 6.65 -5.63
C GLY A 146 15.38 6.76 -5.95
N LEU A 147 14.90 6.00 -6.95
CA LEU A 147 13.49 5.96 -7.34
C LEU A 147 12.60 5.41 -6.22
N LEU A 148 13.03 4.33 -5.55
CA LEU A 148 12.35 3.76 -4.41
C LEU A 148 12.11 4.81 -3.32
N LEU A 149 13.17 5.52 -2.91
CA LEU A 149 13.06 6.54 -1.88
C LEU A 149 12.26 7.76 -2.34
N ALA A 150 12.39 8.19 -3.59
CA ALA A 150 11.63 9.31 -4.12
C ALA A 150 10.14 8.99 -4.36
N THR A 151 9.79 7.70 -4.53
CA THR A 151 8.42 7.22 -4.70
C THR A 151 7.76 6.83 -3.37
N ARG A 152 8.49 6.24 -2.43
CA ARG A 152 7.95 5.77 -1.14
C ARG A 152 9.02 5.88 -0.03
N PRO A 153 9.26 7.07 0.53
CA PRO A 153 10.28 7.28 1.57
C PRO A 153 10.13 6.38 2.80
N SER A 154 8.90 5.97 3.13
CA SER A 154 8.63 5.05 4.25
C SER A 154 9.23 3.65 4.07
N TYR A 155 9.78 3.32 2.89
CA TYR A 155 10.52 2.09 2.66
C TYR A 155 12.03 2.25 2.97
N ALA A 156 12.49 3.41 3.46
CA ALA A 156 13.87 3.61 3.89
C ALA A 156 14.36 2.58 4.95
N PRO A 157 13.55 2.10 5.90
CA PRO A 157 14.01 1.04 6.81
C PRO A 157 14.28 -0.29 6.11
N LEU A 158 13.62 -0.56 4.97
CA LEU A 158 13.78 -1.80 4.22
C LEU A 158 15.10 -1.84 3.43
N ILE A 159 15.70 -0.67 3.10
CA ILE A 159 16.96 -0.60 2.36
C ILE A 159 18.18 -0.89 3.24
N VAL A 160 18.04 -0.88 4.57
CA VAL A 160 19.13 -1.22 5.50
C VAL A 160 19.70 -2.60 5.18
N ALA A 161 18.83 -3.57 4.91
CA ALA A 161 19.23 -4.93 4.55
C ALA A 161 20.08 -5.00 3.26
N PRO A 162 19.64 -4.44 2.11
CA PRO A 162 20.46 -4.24 0.92
C PRO A 162 21.80 -3.52 1.15
N LEU A 163 21.83 -2.51 2.00
CA LEU A 163 23.07 -1.76 2.28
C LEU A 163 24.05 -2.60 3.10
N CYS A 164 23.59 -3.23 4.18
CA CYS A 164 24.37 -4.18 4.97
C CYS A 164 24.89 -5.34 4.11
N TRP A 165 24.08 -5.82 3.16
CA TRP A 165 24.45 -6.85 2.20
C TRP A 165 25.66 -6.45 1.34
N ILE A 166 25.65 -5.24 0.78
CA ILE A 166 26.77 -4.72 -0.02
C ILE A 166 28.01 -4.50 0.84
N LEU A 167 27.83 -3.93 2.05
CA LEU A 167 28.91 -3.73 3.01
C LEU A 167 29.58 -5.05 3.42
N TYR A 168 28.78 -6.11 3.58
CA TYR A 168 29.27 -7.44 3.91
C TYR A 168 30.09 -8.06 2.78
N LEU A 169 29.66 -7.88 1.52
CA LEU A 169 30.40 -8.41 0.37
C LEU A 169 31.68 -7.60 0.12
N GLU A 170 31.56 -6.31 -0.22
CA GLU A 170 32.70 -5.42 -0.45
C GLU A 170 32.30 -3.95 -0.25
N PRO A 171 32.87 -3.22 0.73
CA PRO A 171 32.52 -1.83 0.99
C PRO A 171 32.72 -0.88 -0.20
N ARG A 172 33.72 -1.15 -1.06
CA ARG A 172 33.99 -0.34 -2.27
C ARG A 172 32.83 -0.35 -3.26
N ARG A 173 32.02 -1.42 -3.25
CA ARG A 173 30.84 -1.55 -4.12
C ARG A 173 29.71 -0.62 -3.72
N LEU A 174 29.68 -0.12 -2.49
CA LEU A 174 28.71 0.88 -2.05
C LEU A 174 28.84 2.18 -2.85
N LEU A 175 30.07 2.57 -3.22
CA LEU A 175 30.33 3.76 -4.03
C LEU A 175 29.66 3.69 -5.40
N GLN A 176 29.35 2.50 -5.92
CA GLN A 176 28.67 2.32 -7.20
C GLN A 176 27.16 2.58 -7.11
N LEU A 177 26.56 2.54 -5.92
CA LEU A 177 25.16 2.94 -5.73
C LEU A 177 24.98 4.47 -5.77
N LEU A 178 26.01 5.20 -5.34
CA LEU A 178 25.90 6.64 -5.10
C LEU A 178 25.52 7.43 -6.36
N PRO A 179 26.11 7.22 -7.55
CA PRO A 179 25.78 8.04 -8.72
C PRO A 179 24.30 7.98 -9.08
N GLY A 180 23.72 6.78 -9.17
CA GLY A 180 22.30 6.62 -9.49
C GLY A 180 21.37 7.19 -8.42
N GLY A 181 21.69 6.95 -7.15
CA GLY A 181 20.91 7.48 -6.03
C GLY A 181 20.97 9.00 -5.94
N LEU A 182 22.17 9.58 -6.13
CA LEU A 182 22.40 11.03 -6.13
C LEU A 182 21.70 11.72 -7.30
N ILE A 183 21.71 11.13 -8.51
CA ILE A 183 20.99 11.70 -9.65
C ILE A 183 19.51 11.86 -9.32
N ILE A 184 18.85 10.78 -8.86
CA ILE A 184 17.43 10.85 -8.50
C ILE A 184 17.19 11.76 -7.29
N GLY A 185 18.09 11.74 -6.30
CA GLY A 185 18.02 12.61 -5.13
C GLY A 185 18.10 14.09 -5.49
N LEU A 186 19.04 14.46 -6.37
CA LEU A 186 19.21 15.84 -6.85
C LEU A 186 18.04 16.28 -7.74
N LEU A 187 17.53 15.39 -8.61
CA LEU A 187 16.33 15.68 -9.40
C LEU A 187 15.11 15.88 -8.50
N SER A 188 14.95 15.03 -7.49
CA SER A 188 13.86 15.13 -6.51
C SER A 188 13.97 16.41 -5.69
N LEU A 189 15.18 16.76 -5.24
CA LEU A 189 15.45 17.99 -4.50
C LEU A 189 15.18 19.22 -5.37
N GLY A 190 15.67 19.23 -6.61
CA GLY A 190 15.40 20.30 -7.57
C GLY A 190 13.90 20.47 -7.84
N PHE A 191 13.17 19.35 -7.97
CA PHE A 191 11.73 19.35 -8.16
C PHE A 191 10.97 19.98 -6.98
N VAL A 192 11.25 19.56 -5.74
CA VAL A 192 10.56 20.13 -4.56
C VAL A 192 10.94 21.59 -4.31
N LEU A 193 12.22 21.96 -4.53
CA LEU A 193 12.66 23.35 -4.39
C LEU A 193 12.11 24.27 -5.47
N TYR A 194 11.89 23.75 -6.69
CA TYR A 194 11.27 24.52 -7.75
C TYR A 194 9.83 24.93 -7.41
N HIS A 195 9.10 24.06 -6.71
CA HIS A 195 7.70 24.30 -6.36
C HIS A 195 7.53 25.04 -5.02
N ASP A 196 8.17 24.56 -3.95
CA ASP A 196 7.95 25.05 -2.59
C ASP A 196 9.14 25.85 -2.03
N SER A 197 10.24 25.99 -2.77
CA SER A 197 11.46 26.65 -2.31
C SER A 197 11.95 26.14 -0.95
N SER A 198 12.56 26.99 -0.12
CA SER A 198 12.99 26.62 1.23
C SER A 198 11.84 26.30 2.18
N ALA A 199 10.60 26.74 1.87
CA ALA A 199 9.42 26.48 2.69
C ALA A 199 9.16 24.96 2.87
N TYR A 200 9.55 24.14 1.88
CA TYR A 200 9.52 22.69 1.96
C TYR A 200 10.21 22.13 3.22
N PHE A 201 11.35 22.68 3.61
CA PHE A 201 12.09 22.21 4.78
C PHE A 201 11.42 22.59 6.10
N TYR A 202 10.79 23.77 6.16
CA TYR A 202 10.00 24.18 7.32
C TYR A 202 8.79 23.27 7.49
N GLU A 203 8.12 22.91 6.39
CA GLU A 203 7.03 21.96 6.41
C GLU A 203 7.49 20.56 6.83
N GLY A 204 8.63 20.10 6.33
CA GLY A 204 9.20 18.82 6.75
C GLY A 204 9.51 18.77 8.25
N TRP A 205 10.01 19.87 8.82
CA TRP A 205 10.22 19.97 10.25
C TRP A 205 8.89 19.93 11.03
N ARG A 206 7.89 20.70 10.60
CA ARG A 206 6.53 20.71 11.17
C ARG A 206 5.90 19.32 11.12
N PHE A 207 6.03 18.62 10.00
CA PHE A 207 5.50 17.28 9.79
C PHE A 207 6.15 16.27 10.72
N ILE A 208 7.48 16.24 10.83
CA ILE A 208 8.19 15.32 11.73
C ILE A 208 7.76 15.57 13.18
N GLN A 209 7.73 16.83 13.62
CA GLN A 209 7.27 17.17 14.98
C GLN A 209 5.83 16.74 15.21
N GLY A 210 4.92 17.08 14.31
CA GLY A 210 3.49 16.73 14.43
C GLY A 210 3.25 15.22 14.40
N HIS A 211 3.93 14.49 13.52
CA HIS A 211 3.80 13.04 13.42
C HIS A 211 4.27 12.35 14.71
N PHE A 212 5.40 12.75 15.31
CA PHE A 212 5.87 12.11 16.53
C PHE A 212 5.20 12.60 17.82
N GLN A 213 4.63 13.81 17.84
CA GLN A 213 4.12 14.43 19.07
C GLN A 213 2.59 14.58 19.13
N LEU A 214 1.89 14.65 18.00
CA LEU A 214 0.49 15.10 17.96
C LEU A 214 -0.47 14.11 17.26
N TRP A 215 -0.13 13.58 16.09
CA TRP A 215 -1.08 12.84 15.24
C TRP A 215 -0.54 11.59 14.55
N GLY A 216 0.68 11.15 14.86
CA GLY A 216 1.19 9.88 14.33
C GLY A 216 0.48 8.69 14.96
N ASN A 217 -0.37 8.03 14.18
CA ASN A 217 -0.91 6.70 14.46
C ASN A 217 0.16 5.59 14.31
N SER A 218 1.38 5.85 14.80
CA SER A 218 2.37 4.78 14.95
C SER A 218 1.97 3.91 16.12
N SER A 219 2.42 2.65 16.15
CA SER A 219 2.31 1.75 17.30
C SER A 219 2.95 2.31 18.58
N LEU A 220 3.69 3.42 18.51
CA LEU A 220 4.24 4.14 19.65
C LEU A 220 3.34 5.29 20.13
N GLY A 221 2.23 5.56 19.43
CA GLY A 221 1.22 6.55 19.80
C GLY A 221 0.29 6.07 20.92
N THR A 222 -0.30 7.03 21.64
CA THR A 222 -1.09 6.80 22.87
C THR A 222 -2.50 6.24 22.62
N VAL A 223 -2.97 6.20 21.38
CA VAL A 223 -4.29 5.69 20.99
C VAL A 223 -4.13 4.61 19.92
N GLN A 224 -3.82 3.38 20.33
CA GLN A 224 -3.85 2.24 19.40
C GLN A 224 -5.30 1.77 19.24
N SER A 225 -5.91 2.08 18.10
CA SER A 225 -7.16 1.43 17.67
C SER A 225 -6.81 0.20 16.81
N GLY A 226 -6.68 -0.97 17.44
CA GLY A 226 -6.53 -2.27 16.76
C GLY A 226 -5.17 -2.92 16.91
N SER A 227 -5.13 -4.24 16.74
CA SER A 227 -3.92 -5.06 16.87
C SER A 227 -3.56 -5.77 15.56
N TRP A 228 -2.26 -5.99 15.31
CA TRP A 228 -1.80 -6.79 14.17
C TRP A 228 -2.35 -8.22 14.21
N SER A 229 -2.59 -8.78 15.41
CA SER A 229 -3.23 -10.09 15.57
C SER A 229 -4.65 -10.11 14.98
N GLU A 230 -5.47 -9.10 15.27
CA GLU A 230 -6.83 -9.00 14.73
C GLU A 230 -6.78 -8.80 13.21
N SER A 231 -6.01 -7.81 12.73
CA SER A 231 -5.93 -7.51 11.30
C SER A 231 -5.41 -8.70 10.47
N LEU A 232 -4.44 -9.47 10.99
CA LEU A 232 -3.95 -10.67 10.32
C LEU A 232 -4.92 -11.85 10.42
N THR A 233 -5.66 -11.98 11.52
CA THR A 233 -6.70 -13.01 11.68
C THR A 233 -7.86 -12.73 10.74
N ASP A 234 -8.29 -11.48 10.63
CA ASP A 234 -9.34 -11.06 9.69
C ASP A 234 -8.92 -11.28 8.24
N TYR A 235 -7.65 -10.99 7.93
CA TYR A 235 -7.13 -11.15 6.57
C TYR A 235 -6.89 -12.60 6.15
N PHE A 236 -6.23 -13.40 7.00
CA PHE A 236 -5.87 -14.77 6.67
C PHE A 236 -6.94 -15.80 7.07
N GLY A 237 -7.79 -15.51 8.05
CA GLY A 237 -8.83 -16.42 8.54
C GLY A 237 -8.29 -17.82 8.83
N SER A 238 -8.97 -18.86 8.31
CA SER A 238 -8.53 -20.25 8.41
C SER A 238 -7.25 -20.57 7.60
N CYS A 239 -6.83 -19.67 6.70
CA CYS A 239 -5.57 -19.78 5.97
C CYS A 239 -4.35 -19.35 6.79
N LEU A 240 -4.51 -19.00 8.08
CA LEU A 240 -3.38 -18.71 8.99
C LEU A 240 -2.38 -19.88 9.07
N ALA A 241 -2.85 -21.10 8.82
CA ALA A 241 -1.99 -22.28 8.68
C ALA A 241 -0.91 -22.12 7.58
N LEU A 242 -1.18 -21.35 6.51
CA LEU A 242 -0.20 -21.03 5.46
C LEU A 242 0.91 -20.07 5.97
N VAL A 243 0.57 -19.19 6.92
CA VAL A 243 1.54 -18.32 7.61
C VAL A 243 2.39 -19.14 8.58
N VAL A 244 1.81 -20.13 9.26
CA VAL A 244 2.55 -21.06 10.13
C VAL A 244 3.56 -21.90 9.34
N LEU A 245 3.25 -22.26 8.08
CA LEU A 245 4.20 -22.91 7.17
C LEU A 245 5.43 -22.06 6.83
N ALA A 246 5.42 -20.75 7.11
CA ALA A 246 6.59 -19.89 6.95
C ALA A 246 7.74 -20.29 7.89
N ILE A 247 7.46 -20.75 9.11
CA ILE A 247 8.49 -21.05 10.12
C ILE A 247 9.47 -22.15 9.67
N PRO A 248 9.02 -23.37 9.28
CA PRO A 248 9.93 -24.41 8.79
C PRO A 248 10.61 -24.02 7.46
N VAL A 249 9.99 -23.14 6.68
CA VAL A 249 10.54 -22.60 5.43
C VAL A 249 11.70 -21.65 5.70
N LEU A 250 11.57 -20.73 6.65
CA LEU A 250 12.65 -19.84 7.07
C LEU A 250 13.84 -20.66 7.60
N TRP A 251 13.57 -21.74 8.35
CA TRP A 251 14.62 -22.67 8.80
C TRP A 251 15.30 -23.41 7.65
N LEU A 252 14.54 -23.88 6.65
CA LEU A 252 15.10 -24.56 5.47
C LEU A 252 15.99 -23.62 4.65
N ILE A 253 15.54 -22.38 4.43
CA ILE A 253 16.31 -21.34 3.73
C ILE A 253 17.58 -21.01 4.52
N TRP A 254 17.48 -20.92 5.85
CA TRP A 254 18.62 -20.72 6.73
C TRP A 254 19.62 -21.88 6.71
N ARG A 255 19.22 -23.10 6.36
CA ARG A 255 20.16 -24.21 6.14
C ARG A 255 20.84 -24.16 4.78
N GLN A 256 20.20 -23.59 3.76
CA GLN A 256 20.67 -23.58 2.38
C GLN A 256 21.11 -22.18 1.95
N ARG A 257 21.80 -21.46 2.85
CA ARG A 257 22.06 -20.03 2.67
C ARG A 257 22.88 -19.78 1.43
N THR A 258 22.23 -19.18 0.45
CA THR A 258 22.89 -18.52 -0.68
C THR A 258 22.90 -17.02 -0.44
N PRO A 259 23.88 -16.29 -0.98
CA PRO A 259 23.95 -14.84 -0.91
C PRO A 259 22.61 -14.14 -1.20
N GLU A 260 21.95 -14.55 -2.28
CA GLU A 260 20.69 -14.00 -2.78
C GLU A 260 19.54 -14.25 -1.80
N THR A 261 19.49 -15.43 -1.20
CA THR A 261 18.46 -15.78 -0.20
C THR A 261 18.67 -15.06 1.12
N ILE A 262 19.92 -14.78 1.51
CA ILE A 262 20.19 -14.00 2.72
C ILE A 262 19.68 -12.58 2.51
N LEU A 263 19.98 -11.95 1.36
CA LEU A 263 19.47 -10.62 1.03
C LEU A 263 17.93 -10.56 1.16
N LEU A 264 17.21 -11.51 0.56
CA LEU A 264 15.74 -11.55 0.65
C LEU A 264 15.24 -11.81 2.06
N LEU A 265 15.87 -12.73 2.80
CA LEU A 265 15.50 -13.07 4.17
C LEU A 265 15.68 -11.89 5.12
N VAL A 266 16.83 -11.20 5.04
CA VAL A 266 17.10 -10.04 5.89
C VAL A 266 16.16 -8.89 5.52
N THR A 267 15.91 -8.65 4.22
CA THR A 267 14.93 -7.63 3.79
C THR A 267 13.53 -7.97 4.28
N PHE A 268 13.12 -9.24 4.25
CA PHE A 268 11.84 -9.70 4.79
C PHE A 268 11.75 -9.45 6.31
N ILE A 269 12.79 -9.78 7.07
CA ILE A 269 12.81 -9.57 8.51
C ILE A 269 12.72 -8.08 8.85
N PHE A 270 13.53 -7.23 8.21
CA PHE A 270 13.47 -5.78 8.43
C PHE A 270 12.12 -5.20 8.05
N SER A 271 11.55 -5.63 6.91
CA SER A 271 10.20 -5.25 6.49
C SER A 271 9.17 -5.64 7.54
N LEU A 272 9.23 -6.87 8.04
CA LEU A 272 8.28 -7.37 9.03
C LEU A 272 8.41 -6.63 10.36
N VAL A 273 9.62 -6.45 10.87
CA VAL A 273 9.89 -5.72 12.12
C VAL A 273 9.43 -4.27 12.00
N TRP A 274 9.72 -3.61 10.87
CA TRP A 274 9.27 -2.24 10.62
C TRP A 274 7.74 -2.15 10.56
N THR A 275 7.08 -3.06 9.84
CA THR A 275 5.62 -3.05 9.74
C THR A 275 4.96 -3.31 11.10
N LEU A 276 5.40 -4.35 11.82
CA LEU A 276 4.82 -4.70 13.12
C LEU A 276 5.12 -3.65 14.19
N GLY A 277 6.31 -3.04 14.15
CA GLY A 277 6.80 -2.15 15.20
C GLY A 277 6.55 -0.66 14.97
N ALA A 278 6.23 -0.23 13.75
CA ALA A 278 6.08 1.20 13.42
C ALA A 278 4.88 1.56 12.53
N GLN A 279 4.19 0.60 11.91
CA GLN A 279 3.06 0.88 11.01
C GLN A 279 1.71 0.60 11.69
N ASN A 280 0.66 1.25 11.18
CA ASN A 280 -0.70 1.10 11.70
C ASN A 280 -1.31 -0.26 11.28
N PRO A 281 -1.76 -1.09 12.24
CA PRO A 281 -2.36 -2.40 11.95
C PRO A 281 -3.65 -2.32 11.11
N LEU A 282 -4.42 -1.23 11.21
CA LEU A 282 -5.64 -1.02 10.42
C LEU A 282 -5.37 -0.81 8.92
N ASN A 283 -4.13 -0.52 8.55
CA ASN A 283 -3.72 -0.28 7.17
C ASN A 283 -2.95 -1.48 6.64
N LEU A 284 -3.67 -2.56 6.31
CA LEU A 284 -3.10 -3.82 5.82
C LEU A 284 -2.13 -3.66 4.64
N ARG A 285 -2.26 -2.59 3.83
CA ARG A 285 -1.33 -2.26 2.74
C ARG A 285 0.14 -2.24 3.16
N HIS A 286 0.45 -1.90 4.41
CA HIS A 286 1.83 -1.88 4.92
C HIS A 286 2.46 -3.28 5.04
N MET A 287 1.66 -4.35 5.02
CA MET A 287 2.16 -5.73 4.99
C MET A 287 2.62 -6.17 3.60
N ALA A 288 2.31 -5.42 2.54
CA ALA A 288 2.59 -5.84 1.17
C ALA A 288 4.08 -6.16 0.89
N PRO A 289 5.08 -5.38 1.35
CA PRO A 289 6.49 -5.73 1.17
C PRO A 289 6.90 -7.03 1.88
N SER A 290 6.40 -7.26 3.10
CA SER A 290 6.67 -8.49 3.86
C SER A 290 6.03 -9.70 3.16
N LEU A 291 4.80 -9.55 2.69
CA LEU A 291 4.03 -10.58 2.04
C LEU A 291 4.65 -11.04 0.71
N ILE A 292 5.08 -10.11 -0.15
CA ILE A 292 5.70 -10.47 -1.42
C ILE A 292 7.06 -11.16 -1.24
N LEU A 293 7.84 -10.69 -0.27
CA LEU A 293 9.12 -11.32 0.07
C LEU A 293 8.89 -12.72 0.65
N LEU A 294 7.85 -12.90 1.48
CA LEU A 294 7.45 -14.21 1.98
C LEU A 294 7.06 -15.16 0.83
N ILE A 295 6.24 -14.71 -0.12
CA ILE A 295 5.90 -15.52 -1.32
C ILE A 295 7.18 -15.93 -2.07
N CYS A 296 8.11 -15.00 -2.27
CA CYS A 296 9.37 -15.30 -2.95
C CYS A 296 10.20 -16.33 -2.18
N LEU A 297 10.36 -16.16 -0.87
CA LEU A 297 11.09 -17.08 0.00
C LEU A 297 10.46 -18.49 0.01
N LEU A 298 9.12 -18.57 0.07
CA LEU A 298 8.38 -19.83 -0.02
C LEU A 298 8.67 -20.56 -1.34
N CYS A 299 8.60 -19.87 -2.48
CA CYS A 299 8.88 -20.48 -3.77
C CYS A 299 10.35 -20.92 -3.90
N ILE A 300 11.30 -20.17 -3.35
CA ILE A 300 12.71 -20.58 -3.32
C ILE A 300 12.86 -21.85 -2.49
N ALA A 301 12.29 -21.90 -1.29
CA ALA A 301 12.34 -23.07 -0.42
C ALA A 301 11.75 -24.31 -1.09
N LEU A 302 10.57 -24.18 -1.70
CA LEU A 302 9.93 -25.25 -2.45
C LEU A 302 10.81 -25.76 -3.59
N SER A 303 11.48 -24.85 -4.32
CA SER A 303 12.36 -25.23 -5.42
C SER A 303 13.61 -26.00 -5.01
N ARG A 304 14.00 -25.91 -3.73
CA ARG A 304 15.19 -26.56 -3.16
C ARG A 304 14.87 -27.73 -2.23
N LEU A 305 13.59 -28.10 -2.09
CA LEU A 305 13.20 -29.32 -1.40
C LEU A 305 13.68 -30.54 -2.19
N HIS A 306 14.39 -31.45 -1.51
CA HIS A 306 14.90 -32.67 -2.12
C HIS A 306 13.76 -33.64 -2.53
N ILE A 307 12.65 -33.62 -1.78
CA ILE A 307 11.49 -34.49 -2.01
C ILE A 307 10.56 -33.81 -3.02
N ARG A 308 10.77 -34.08 -4.31
CA ARG A 308 10.01 -33.46 -5.43
C ARG A 308 8.49 -33.60 -5.28
N LYS A 309 8.00 -34.78 -4.88
CA LYS A 309 6.55 -35.03 -4.68
C LYS A 309 5.95 -34.10 -3.63
N LEU A 310 6.61 -33.96 -2.48
CA LEU A 310 6.18 -33.06 -1.41
C LEU A 310 6.17 -31.61 -1.88
N SER A 311 7.23 -31.19 -2.59
CA SER A 311 7.31 -29.82 -3.13
C SER A 311 6.17 -29.50 -4.10
N ILE A 312 5.79 -30.44 -4.97
CA ILE A 312 4.64 -30.28 -5.87
C ILE A 312 3.33 -30.18 -5.08
N ILE A 313 3.11 -31.08 -4.12
CA ILE A 313 1.90 -31.07 -3.27
C ILE A 313 1.77 -29.73 -2.53
N LEU A 314 2.86 -29.26 -1.90
CA LEU A 314 2.87 -27.97 -1.21
C LEU A 314 2.64 -26.80 -2.17
N SER A 315 3.20 -26.84 -3.38
CA SER A 315 2.96 -25.80 -4.40
C SER A 315 1.48 -25.75 -4.82
N ILE A 316 0.86 -26.92 -5.01
CA ILE A 316 -0.57 -27.01 -5.33
C ILE A 316 -1.39 -26.45 -4.16
N PHE A 317 -1.06 -26.85 -2.92
CA PHE A 317 -1.76 -26.38 -1.72
C PHE A 317 -1.64 -24.86 -1.52
N LEU A 318 -0.46 -24.28 -1.71
CA LEU A 318 -0.27 -22.83 -1.66
C LEU A 318 -1.09 -22.12 -2.74
N PHE A 319 -1.06 -22.65 -3.97
CA PHE A 319 -1.79 -22.05 -5.09
C PHE A 319 -3.31 -22.14 -4.89
N THR A 320 -3.84 -23.29 -4.46
CA THR A 320 -5.28 -23.44 -4.21
C THR A 320 -5.73 -22.60 -3.02
N GLY A 321 -4.96 -22.56 -1.93
CA GLY A 321 -5.23 -21.69 -0.79
C GLY A 321 -5.24 -20.22 -1.17
N GLY A 322 -4.25 -19.77 -1.94
CA GLY A 322 -4.19 -18.40 -2.47
C GLY A 322 -5.38 -18.09 -3.39
N LEU A 323 -5.76 -19.02 -4.27
CA LEU A 323 -6.93 -18.86 -5.14
C LEU A 323 -8.23 -18.75 -4.35
N ILE A 324 -8.44 -19.61 -3.34
CA ILE A 324 -9.61 -19.54 -2.46
C ILE A 324 -9.66 -18.19 -1.74
N GLN A 325 -8.54 -17.77 -1.16
CA GLN A 325 -8.45 -16.45 -0.51
C GLN A 325 -8.78 -15.31 -1.49
N THR A 326 -8.33 -15.42 -2.74
CA THR A 326 -8.63 -14.42 -3.77
C THR A 326 -10.11 -14.36 -4.09
N LEU A 327 -10.72 -15.51 -4.33
CA LEU A 327 -12.14 -15.61 -4.65
C LEU A 327 -13.02 -15.14 -3.48
N SER A 328 -12.61 -15.37 -2.23
CA SER A 328 -13.37 -15.00 -1.05
C SER A 328 -13.25 -13.54 -0.63
N LEU A 329 -12.11 -12.90 -0.91
CA LEU A 329 -11.80 -11.56 -0.39
C LEU A 329 -11.96 -10.42 -1.40
N MET A 330 -12.04 -10.74 -2.69
CA MET A 330 -12.12 -9.73 -3.75
C MET A 330 -13.57 -9.50 -4.19
N GLU A 331 -13.92 -8.25 -4.42
CA GLU A 331 -15.14 -7.90 -5.15
C GLU A 331 -14.90 -8.07 -6.66
N TRP A 332 -15.63 -8.99 -7.28
CA TRP A 332 -15.46 -9.31 -8.71
C TRP A 332 -16.31 -8.42 -9.63
N GLN A 333 -17.37 -7.81 -9.09
CA GLN A 333 -18.18 -6.86 -9.82
C GLN A 333 -17.56 -5.45 -9.73
N PRO A 334 -17.68 -4.62 -10.78
CA PRO A 334 -17.29 -3.22 -10.72
C PRO A 334 -18.00 -2.52 -9.56
N LYS A 335 -17.22 -1.92 -8.65
CA LYS A 335 -17.75 -1.27 -7.45
C LYS A 335 -16.95 -0.02 -7.15
N GLN A 336 -17.65 1.04 -6.75
CA GLN A 336 -17.01 2.28 -6.30
C GLN A 336 -16.27 2.05 -4.96
N PRO A 337 -15.19 2.78 -4.66
CA PRO A 337 -14.62 2.74 -3.31
C PRO A 337 -15.67 3.18 -2.27
N PRO A 338 -15.62 2.69 -1.02
CA PRO A 338 -16.62 2.97 0.01
C PRO A 338 -16.96 4.43 0.20
N LEU A 339 -15.95 5.32 0.14
CA LEU A 339 -16.16 6.77 0.27
C LEU A 339 -17.02 7.34 -0.87
N GLN A 340 -16.84 6.83 -2.09
CA GLN A 340 -17.63 7.24 -3.25
C GLN A 340 -19.03 6.63 -3.24
N GLN A 341 -19.18 5.41 -2.72
CA GLN A 341 -20.50 4.85 -2.43
C GLN A 341 -21.26 5.73 -1.42
N ALA A 342 -20.57 6.17 -0.35
CA ALA A 342 -21.13 7.06 0.65
C ALA A 342 -21.52 8.42 0.08
N ARG A 343 -20.67 9.01 -0.77
CA ARG A 343 -20.97 10.25 -1.50
C ARG A 343 -22.26 10.14 -2.30
N ILE A 344 -22.37 9.12 -3.17
CA ILE A 344 -23.54 8.91 -4.03
C ILE A 344 -24.81 8.73 -3.18
N TRP A 345 -24.72 8.03 -2.05
CA TRP A 345 -25.85 7.87 -1.14
C TRP A 345 -26.24 9.19 -0.44
N LEU A 346 -25.25 9.99 -0.04
CA LEU A 346 -25.46 11.30 0.61
C LEU A 346 -26.08 12.33 -0.35
N GLU A 347 -25.72 12.31 -1.63
CA GLU A 347 -26.32 13.16 -2.67
C GLU A 347 -27.83 12.93 -2.84
N GLN A 348 -28.33 11.75 -2.45
CA GLN A 348 -29.75 11.42 -2.47
C GLN A 348 -30.48 11.88 -1.21
N GLN A 349 -29.76 12.29 -0.16
CA GLN A 349 -30.35 12.82 1.06
C GLN A 349 -30.59 14.33 0.92
N SER A 350 -31.56 14.86 1.67
CA SER A 350 -31.72 16.31 1.79
C SER A 350 -30.40 16.96 2.22
N THR A 351 -30.07 18.13 1.67
CA THR A 351 -28.88 18.92 2.02
C THR A 351 -28.70 18.97 3.54
N GLY A 352 -27.51 18.65 4.03
CA GLY A 352 -27.32 18.42 5.47
C GLY A 352 -25.90 18.65 5.98
N GLN A 353 -25.73 18.45 7.27
CA GLN A 353 -24.44 18.46 7.93
C GLN A 353 -23.91 17.02 8.00
N LEU A 354 -22.61 16.84 7.80
CA LEU A 354 -21.93 15.55 7.86
C LEU A 354 -20.76 15.64 8.83
N ALA A 355 -20.62 14.66 9.71
CA ALA A 355 -19.46 14.51 10.57
C ALA A 355 -18.71 13.24 10.16
N THR A 356 -17.40 13.32 9.90
CA THR A 356 -16.59 12.13 9.59
C THR A 356 -15.14 12.24 10.08
N ASN A 357 -14.46 11.09 10.23
CA ASN A 357 -13.02 10.95 10.45
C ASN A 357 -12.29 10.38 9.23
N TYR A 358 -12.96 10.24 8.08
CA TYR A 358 -12.40 9.57 6.91
C TYR A 358 -12.82 10.28 5.63
N GLY A 359 -11.84 10.66 4.80
CA GLY A 359 -12.12 11.32 3.53
C GLY A 359 -12.68 12.73 3.70
N VAL A 360 -12.25 13.45 4.75
CA VAL A 360 -12.85 14.73 5.17
C VAL A 360 -12.74 15.74 4.04
N ASP A 361 -11.54 15.95 3.50
CA ASP A 361 -11.27 17.00 2.52
C ASP A 361 -11.75 16.59 1.13
N LEU A 362 -11.64 15.30 0.79
CA LEU A 362 -12.26 14.77 -0.42
C LEU A 362 -13.79 14.95 -0.43
N LEU A 363 -14.48 14.67 0.69
CA LEU A 363 -15.92 14.87 0.79
C LEU A 363 -16.30 16.35 0.81
N ARG A 364 -15.52 17.24 1.44
CA ARG A 364 -15.73 18.70 1.35
C ARG A 364 -15.69 19.18 -0.10
N HIS A 365 -14.73 18.67 -0.86
CA HIS A 365 -14.59 19.03 -2.27
C HIS A 365 -15.74 18.49 -3.12
N GLN A 366 -16.16 17.23 -2.89
CA GLN A 366 -17.14 16.56 -3.75
C GLN A 366 -18.61 16.74 -3.34
N LEU A 367 -18.89 17.15 -2.10
CA LEU A 367 -20.23 17.42 -1.59
C LEU A 367 -20.39 18.90 -1.19
N PRO A 368 -20.42 19.84 -2.16
CA PRO A 368 -20.49 21.28 -1.86
C PRO A 368 -21.78 21.70 -1.14
N THR A 369 -22.83 20.86 -1.20
CA THR A 369 -24.11 21.06 -0.51
C THR A 369 -24.10 20.57 0.94
N PHE A 370 -23.02 19.92 1.40
CA PHE A 370 -22.87 19.42 2.76
C PHE A 370 -21.83 20.22 3.54
N ALA A 371 -22.16 20.58 4.78
CA ALA A 371 -21.16 21.07 5.72
C ALA A 371 -20.45 19.87 6.37
N VAL A 372 -19.24 19.56 5.92
CA VAL A 372 -18.45 18.41 6.41
C VAL A 372 -17.53 18.81 7.56
N ALA A 373 -17.87 18.34 8.75
CA ALA A 373 -17.11 18.50 9.98
C ALA A 373 -16.15 17.33 10.21
N ASP A 374 -14.91 17.66 10.58
CA ASP A 374 -13.94 16.68 11.03
C ASP A 374 -14.23 16.28 12.47
N THR A 375 -14.32 14.98 12.69
CA THR A 375 -14.66 14.39 13.99
C THR A 375 -13.47 14.21 14.91
N TYR A 376 -12.25 14.49 14.43
CA TYR A 376 -11.11 14.77 15.30
C TYR A 376 -11.43 15.89 16.31
N TYR A 377 -12.33 16.81 15.96
CA TYR A 377 -12.84 17.85 16.85
C TYR A 377 -14.23 17.46 17.43
N PRO A 378 -14.31 16.94 18.67
CA PRO A 378 -15.55 16.34 19.19
C PRO A 378 -16.72 17.32 19.26
N GLY A 379 -16.43 18.60 19.56
CA GLY A 379 -17.45 19.65 19.63
C GLY A 379 -18.08 19.99 18.27
N ALA A 380 -17.39 19.76 17.15
CA ALA A 380 -17.96 19.91 15.83
C ALA A 380 -18.87 18.71 15.50
N SER A 381 -18.37 17.48 15.74
CA SER A 381 -19.14 16.26 15.53
C SER A 381 -20.45 16.24 16.33
N LYS A 382 -20.41 16.66 17.61
CA LYS A 382 -21.60 16.66 18.47
C LYS A 382 -22.66 17.63 17.96
N ARG A 383 -22.27 18.82 17.50
CA ARG A 383 -23.20 19.82 16.94
C ARG A 383 -23.88 19.32 15.67
N VAL A 384 -23.12 18.69 14.77
CA VAL A 384 -23.68 18.08 13.56
C VAL A 384 -24.76 17.06 13.92
N LEU A 385 -24.46 16.13 14.83
CA LEU A 385 -25.41 15.08 15.21
C LEU A 385 -26.65 15.63 15.94
N GLN A 386 -26.48 16.60 16.82
CA GLN A 386 -27.59 17.26 17.53
C GLN A 386 -28.52 18.02 16.59
N SER A 387 -28.02 18.50 15.44
CA SER A 387 -28.84 19.13 14.41
C SER A 387 -29.54 18.14 13.47
N GLY A 388 -29.46 16.83 13.75
CA GLY A 388 -30.02 15.77 12.91
C GLY A 388 -29.15 15.39 11.70
N GLY A 389 -27.89 15.85 11.67
CA GLY A 389 -26.93 15.52 10.63
C GLY A 389 -26.42 14.08 10.67
N TRP A 390 -25.58 13.74 9.70
CA TRP A 390 -25.07 12.38 9.49
C TRP A 390 -23.71 12.18 10.16
N ARG A 391 -23.43 10.95 10.62
CA ARG A 391 -22.09 10.51 11.03
C ARG A 391 -21.61 9.41 10.10
N LEU A 392 -20.54 9.68 9.34
CA LEU A 392 -19.83 8.66 8.58
C LEU A 392 -18.58 8.23 9.34
N SER A 393 -18.39 6.92 9.53
CA SER A 393 -17.29 6.36 10.31
C SER A 393 -16.57 5.26 9.54
N ALA A 394 -15.25 5.20 9.67
CA ALA A 394 -14.43 4.09 9.19
C ALA A 394 -14.29 2.95 10.21
N THR A 395 -14.91 3.09 11.37
CA THR A 395 -15.08 2.02 12.37
C THR A 395 -16.55 1.89 12.72
N GLN A 396 -17.00 0.66 12.93
CA GLN A 396 -18.35 0.43 13.41
C GLN A 396 -18.49 0.98 14.83
N LEU A 397 -19.44 1.90 15.02
CA LEU A 397 -19.72 2.53 16.31
C LEU A 397 -20.73 1.69 17.10
N ASN A 398 -20.39 1.39 18.36
CA ASN A 398 -21.27 0.75 19.33
C ASN A 398 -21.82 1.84 20.28
N ASP A 399 -22.71 2.68 19.77
CA ASP A 399 -23.35 3.76 20.52
C ASP A 399 -24.87 3.64 20.36
N ASP A 400 -25.57 3.37 21.47
CA ASP A 400 -27.02 3.16 21.49
C ASP A 400 -27.82 4.41 21.07
N SER A 401 -27.19 5.59 21.12
CA SER A 401 -27.79 6.84 20.64
C SER A 401 -27.74 7.00 19.12
N LEU A 402 -26.98 6.14 18.42
CA LEU A 402 -26.80 6.17 16.98
C LEU A 402 -27.47 4.96 16.31
N VAL A 403 -28.23 5.23 15.24
CA VAL A 403 -28.82 4.19 14.40
C VAL A 403 -28.02 4.09 13.11
N MET A 404 -27.43 2.91 12.86
CA MET A 404 -26.77 2.62 11.58
C MET A 404 -27.82 2.56 10.46
N LYS A 405 -27.60 3.33 9.40
CA LYS A 405 -28.52 3.43 8.27
C LYS A 405 -28.06 2.63 7.07
N GLN A 406 -26.75 2.64 6.80
CA GLN A 406 -26.17 1.96 5.65
C GLN A 406 -24.70 1.60 5.93
N GLN A 407 -24.26 0.47 5.36
CA GLN A 407 -22.85 0.11 5.24
C GLN A 407 -22.39 0.22 3.79
N PHE A 408 -21.20 0.77 3.59
CA PHE A 408 -20.50 0.87 2.33
C PHE A 408 -19.30 -0.07 2.35
N SER A 409 -19.41 -1.17 1.63
CA SER A 409 -18.45 -2.27 1.72
C SER A 409 -17.23 -2.05 0.82
N ALA A 410 -16.06 -2.42 1.34
CA ALA A 410 -14.79 -2.40 0.63
C ALA A 410 -14.78 -3.27 -0.65
N ARG A 411 -13.85 -2.98 -1.56
CA ARG A 411 -13.63 -3.76 -2.79
C ARG A 411 -12.59 -4.87 -2.61
N PHE A 412 -11.68 -4.71 -1.65
CA PHE A 412 -10.60 -5.64 -1.32
C PHE A 412 -10.12 -5.42 0.13
N PRO A 413 -9.36 -6.35 0.74
CA PRO A 413 -9.05 -6.35 2.18
C PRO A 413 -8.16 -5.21 2.71
N GLY A 414 -7.58 -4.38 1.84
CA GLY A 414 -6.77 -3.23 2.25
C GLY A 414 -7.52 -1.90 2.17
N GLU A 415 -8.81 -1.92 1.81
CA GLU A 415 -9.69 -0.77 1.75
C GLU A 415 -10.68 -0.84 2.91
N GLN A 416 -10.89 0.29 3.59
CA GLN A 416 -11.77 0.33 4.76
C GLN A 416 -13.23 0.45 4.33
N SER A 417 -14.09 -0.41 4.88
CA SER A 417 -15.54 -0.22 4.78
C SER A 417 -15.96 1.00 5.61
N LEU A 418 -17.07 1.63 5.24
CA LEU A 418 -17.60 2.78 5.95
C LEU A 418 -19.03 2.52 6.40
N TRP A 419 -19.43 3.15 7.51
CA TRP A 419 -20.77 3.05 8.08
C TRP A 419 -21.34 4.44 8.30
N ILE A 420 -22.59 4.65 7.92
CA ILE A 420 -23.29 5.91 8.15
C ILE A 420 -24.39 5.74 9.20
N TYR A 421 -24.44 6.72 10.09
CA TYR A 421 -25.31 6.76 11.26
C TYR A 421 -26.07 8.07 11.34
N GLN A 422 -27.16 8.04 12.09
CA GLN A 422 -27.92 9.23 12.51
C GLN A 422 -28.34 9.07 13.96
N TYR A 423 -28.56 10.18 14.66
CA TYR A 423 -29.07 10.15 16.04
C TYR A 423 -30.46 9.50 16.08
N LYS A 424 -30.72 8.70 17.12
CA LYS A 424 -32.04 8.17 17.40
C LYS A 424 -32.95 9.33 17.81
N ILE A 425 -33.91 9.68 16.95
CA ILE A 425 -34.93 10.65 17.31
C ILE A 425 -35.94 9.89 18.17
N ASP A 426 -35.88 10.05 19.49
CA ASP A 426 -36.95 9.63 20.37
C ASP A 426 -38.15 10.55 20.09
N ILE A 427 -39.15 10.00 19.38
CA ILE A 427 -40.43 10.66 19.18
C ILE A 427 -41.14 10.59 20.54
N TYR A 428 -41.03 11.66 21.33
CA TYR A 428 -41.80 11.84 22.56
C TYR A 428 -43.21 12.34 22.26
#